data_AF-A0A7X7S9U7-F1
#
_entry.id   AF-A0A7X7S9U7-F1
#
_cell.length_a   1.000
_cell.length_b   1.000
_cell.length_c   1.000
_cell.angle_alpha   90.00
_cell.angle_beta   90.00
_cell.angle_gamma   90.00
#
_symmetry.space_group_name_H-M   'P 1'
#
loop_
_entity.id
_entity.type
_entity.pdbx_description
1 polymer ?
#
loop_
_entity_poly.entity_id
_entity_poly.type
_entity_poly.pdbx_seq_one_letter_code
_entity_poly.pdbx_strand_id
1 'polypeptide(L)'
;QLIGAGINVGSDIMGTMANTLILAYTGGALPLFLLFMAYQMPGIRIFNSELIATEIVRSLGGSIGLVFTIPITAIISGYLLKPTSIVQGYQKESEI
;
A
#
# COMPACT_ATOMS: atom_id res chain seq x y z
N GLN A 1 2.37 13.03 18.99
CA GLN A 1 1.62 11.82 19.39
C GLN A 1 0.74 11.30 18.26
N LEU A 2 -0.05 12.13 17.56
CA LEU A 2 -0.91 11.68 16.45
C LEU A 2 -0.17 11.01 15.27
N ILE A 3 0.97 11.55 14.82
CA ILE A 3 1.72 10.97 13.68
C ILE A 3 2.17 9.54 13.99
N GLY A 4 2.72 9.30 15.19
CA GLY A 4 3.15 7.96 15.61
C GLY A 4 1.99 6.99 15.75
N ALA A 5 0.85 7.43 16.31
CA ALA A 5 -0.36 6.61 16.38
C ALA A 5 -0.90 6.27 14.99
N GLY A 6 -0.92 7.23 14.06
CA GLY A 6 -1.33 7.02 12.68
C GLY A 6 -0.43 6.05 11.92
N ILE A 7 0.89 6.12 12.13
CA ILE A 7 1.84 5.18 11.53
C ILE A 7 1.65 3.76 12.09
N ASN A 8 1.48 3.60 13.42
CA ASN A 8 1.24 2.29 14.02
C ASN A 8 -0.04 1.63 13.47
N VAL A 9 -1.17 2.34 13.50
CA VAL A 9 -2.45 1.82 12.99
C VAL A 9 -2.38 1.55 11.49
N GLY A 10 -1.75 2.45 10.73
CA GLY A 10 -1.55 2.27 9.29
C GLY A 10 -0.72 1.01 8.98
N SER A 11 0.35 0.76 9.73
CA SER A 11 1.20 -0.42 9.55
C SER A 11 0.44 -1.74 9.77
N ASP A 12 -0.46 -1.79 10.76
CA ASP A 12 -1.28 -2.99 11.01
C ASP A 12 -2.23 -3.29 9.84
N ILE A 13 -2.85 -2.23 9.28
CA ILE A 13 -3.73 -2.34 8.11
C ILE A 13 -2.92 -2.67 6.85
N MET A 14 -1.67 -2.19 6.75
CA MET A 14 -0.77 -2.48 5.62
C MET A 14 -0.57 -3.98 5.42
N GLY A 15 -0.45 -4.76 6.51
CA GLY A 15 -0.25 -6.20 6.44
C GLY A 15 -1.38 -6.94 5.74
N THR A 16 -2.63 -6.59 6.07
CA THR A 16 -3.81 -7.22 5.44
C THR A 16 -3.99 -6.75 4.00
N MET A 17 -3.75 -5.47 3.72
CA MET A 17 -3.81 -4.93 2.35
C MET A 17 -2.72 -5.53 1.44
N ALA A 18 -1.49 -5.68 1.95
CA ALA A 18 -0.39 -6.27 1.20
C ALA A 18 -0.70 -7.72 0.78
N ASN A 19 -1.29 -8.52 1.67
CA ASN A 19 -1.74 -9.87 1.33
C ASN A 19 -2.75 -9.87 0.18
N THR A 20 -3.73 -8.96 0.21
CA THR A 20 -4.69 -8.79 -0.89
C THR A 20 -4.02 -8.34 -2.19
N LEU A 21 -3.07 -7.40 -2.15
CA LEU A 21 -2.34 -6.96 -3.34
C LEU A 21 -1.50 -8.08 -3.96
N ILE A 22 -0.78 -8.84 -3.14
CA ILE A 22 0.01 -9.99 -3.61
C ILE A 22 -0.91 -10.96 -4.34
N LEU A 23 -2.07 -11.28 -3.76
CA LEU A 23 -3.07 -12.14 -4.38
C LEU A 23 -3.60 -11.54 -5.70
N ALA A 24 -3.93 -10.24 -5.70
CA ALA A 24 -4.48 -9.54 -6.86
C ALA A 24 -3.48 -9.49 -8.04
N TYR A 25 -2.21 -9.17 -7.78
CA TYR A 25 -1.17 -9.14 -8.81
C TYR A 25 -0.83 -10.54 -9.32
N THR A 26 -0.72 -11.53 -8.43
CA THR A 26 -0.46 -12.92 -8.83
C THR A 26 -1.63 -13.47 -9.65
N GLY A 27 -2.86 -13.26 -9.21
CA GLY A 27 -4.08 -13.64 -9.92
C GLY A 27 -4.21 -12.93 -11.26
N GLY A 28 -3.88 -11.65 -11.33
CA GLY A 28 -3.87 -10.85 -12.56
C GLY A 28 -2.81 -11.31 -13.58
N ALA A 29 -1.72 -11.92 -13.13
CA ALA A 29 -0.68 -12.48 -14.00
C ALA A 29 -1.00 -13.89 -14.53
N LEU A 30 -2.03 -14.58 -13.99
CA LEU A 30 -2.38 -15.95 -14.43
C LEU A 30 -2.70 -16.08 -15.93
N PRO A 31 -3.45 -15.15 -16.57
CA PRO A 31 -3.70 -15.22 -18.02
C PRO A 31 -2.41 -15.13 -18.84
N LEU A 32 -1.44 -14.34 -18.38
CA LEU A 32 -0.11 -14.22 -19.00
C LEU A 32 0.66 -15.55 -18.93
N PHE A 33 0.64 -16.20 -17.76
CA PHE A 33 1.23 -17.54 -17.62
C PHE A 33 0.53 -18.58 -18.50
N LEU A 34 -0.80 -18.54 -18.60
CA LEU A 34 -1.57 -19.43 -19.46
C LEU A 34 -1.20 -19.22 -20.94
N LEU A 35 -1.04 -17.97 -21.37
CA LEU A 35 -0.61 -17.62 -22.73
C LEU A 35 0.76 -18.22 -23.06
N PHE A 36 1.74 -18.07 -22.16
CA PHE A 36 3.07 -18.62 -22.38
C PHE A 36 3.10 -20.15 -22.40
N MET A 37 2.24 -20.78 -21.59
CA MET A 37 2.05 -22.24 -21.60
C MET A 37 1.45 -22.72 -22.93
N ALA A 38 0.45 -22.00 -23.46
CA ALA A 38 -0.17 -22.31 -24.75
C ALA A 38 0.84 -22.21 -25.91
N TYR A 39 1.73 -21.21 -25.89
CA TYR A 39 2.77 -21.02 -26.90
C TYR A 39 4.05 -21.85 -26.66
N GLN A 40 4.10 -22.69 -25.62
CA GLN A 40 5.28 -23.51 -25.27
C GLN A 40 6.58 -22.68 -25.22
N MET A 41 6.49 -21.43 -24.73
CA MET A 41 7.66 -20.56 -24.66
C MET A 41 8.64 -21.08 -23.61
N PRO A 42 9.95 -21.17 -23.91
CA PRO A 42 10.94 -21.58 -22.92
C PRO A 42 11.01 -20.52 -21.82
N GLY A 43 11.16 -20.98 -20.56
CA GLY A 43 11.19 -20.11 -19.38
C GLY A 43 12.17 -18.94 -19.50
N ILE A 44 13.32 -19.16 -20.13
CA ILE A 44 14.32 -18.11 -20.37
C ILE A 44 13.78 -16.94 -21.20
N ARG A 45 12.89 -17.21 -22.18
CA ARG A 45 12.25 -16.17 -23.00
C ARG A 45 11.10 -15.48 -22.27
N ILE A 46 10.42 -16.21 -21.38
CA ILE A 46 9.34 -15.65 -20.55
C ILE A 46 9.89 -14.57 -19.62
N PHE A 47 10.99 -14.86 -18.91
CA PHE A 47 11.63 -13.89 -18.01
C PHE A 47 12.21 -12.67 -18.71
N ASN A 48 12.67 -12.83 -19.96
CA ASN A 48 13.16 -11.72 -20.79
C ASN A 48 12.05 -11.01 -21.58
N SER A 49 10.78 -11.39 -21.39
CA SER A 49 9.66 -10.75 -22.08
C SER A 49 9.33 -9.39 -21.47
N GLU A 50 9.09 -8.40 -22.32
CA GLU A 50 8.59 -7.08 -21.92
C GLU A 50 7.31 -7.17 -21.08
N LEU A 51 6.44 -8.15 -21.38
CA LEU A 51 5.18 -8.34 -20.66
C LEU A 51 5.41 -8.72 -19.19
N ILE A 52 6.31 -9.68 -18.93
CA ILE A 52 6.66 -10.09 -17.56
C ILE A 52 7.42 -8.99 -16.83
N ALA A 53 8.37 -8.34 -17.50
CA ALA A 53 9.08 -7.21 -16.91
C ALA A 53 8.11 -6.11 -16.47
N THR A 54 7.13 -5.78 -17.30
CA THR A 54 6.10 -4.78 -16.99
C THR A 54 5.23 -5.21 -15.80
N GLU A 55 4.81 -6.47 -15.72
CA GLU A 55 3.99 -6.95 -14.60
C GLU A 55 4.76 -6.93 -13.27
N ILE A 56 6.04 -7.30 -13.30
CA ILE A 56 6.92 -7.24 -12.12
C ILE A 56 7.09 -5.78 -11.68
N VAL A 57 7.42 -4.86 -12.59
CA VAL A 57 7.58 -3.45 -12.24
C VAL A 57 6.27 -2.85 -11.72
N ARG A 58 5.13 -3.20 -12.31
CA ARG A 58 3.81 -2.72 -11.88
C ARG A 58 3.45 -3.23 -10.47
N SER A 59 3.64 -4.51 -10.19
CA SER A 59 3.33 -5.11 -8.88
C SER A 59 4.24 -4.58 -7.78
N LEU A 60 5.54 -4.44 -8.07
CA LEU A 60 6.51 -3.83 -7.14
C LEU A 60 6.18 -2.35 -6.90
N GLY A 61 5.95 -1.58 -7.97
CA GLY A 61 5.61 -0.16 -7.87
C GLY A 61 4.33 0.08 -7.06
N GLY A 62 3.29 -0.72 -7.29
CA GLY A 62 2.04 -0.64 -6.53
C GLY A 62 2.24 -0.98 -5.05
N SER A 63 3.00 -2.04 -4.74
CA SER A 63 3.26 -2.45 -3.36
C SER A 63 4.11 -1.42 -2.61
N ILE A 64 5.15 -0.89 -3.25
CA ILE A 64 6.02 0.16 -2.70
C ILE A 64 5.21 1.44 -2.46
N GLY A 65 4.36 1.83 -3.42
CA GLY A 65 3.46 2.97 -3.28
C GLY A 65 2.52 2.82 -2.07
N LEU A 66 1.98 1.62 -1.85
CA LEU A 66 1.17 1.32 -0.67
C LEU A 66 1.96 1.51 0.63
N VAL A 67 3.20 1.00 0.70
CA VAL A 67 4.06 1.16 1.89
C VAL A 67 4.32 2.63 2.20
N PHE A 68 4.60 3.43 1.17
CA PHE A 68 4.86 4.86 1.34
C PHE A 68 3.61 5.70 1.63
N THR A 69 2.42 5.24 1.25
CA THR A 69 1.17 5.99 1.43
C THR A 69 0.90 6.29 2.92
N ILE A 70 1.17 5.34 3.82
CA ILE A 70 0.92 5.48 5.26
C ILE A 70 1.78 6.57 5.92
N PRO A 71 3.12 6.54 5.83
CA PRO A 71 3.95 7.59 6.43
C PRO A 71 3.70 8.95 5.78
N ILE A 72 3.52 9.00 4.47
CA ILE A 72 3.22 10.26 3.76
C ILE A 72 1.91 10.87 4.29
N THR A 73 0.84 10.08 4.38
CA THR A 73 -0.45 10.56 4.86
C THR A 73 -0.38 10.98 6.32
N ALA A 74 0.25 10.18 7.19
CA ALA A 74 0.37 10.50 8.61
C ALA A 74 1.13 11.82 8.85
N ILE A 75 2.20 12.06 8.10
CA ILE A 75 2.98 13.30 8.16
C ILE A 75 2.14 14.48 7.66
N ILE A 76 1.53 14.38 6.46
CA ILE A 76 0.72 15.45 5.87
C ILE A 76 -0.45 15.80 6.79
N SER A 77 -1.19 14.80 7.26
CA SER A 77 -2.30 15.00 8.19
C SER A 77 -1.83 15.59 9.52
N GLY A 78 -0.69 15.17 10.06
CA GLY A 78 -0.12 15.76 11.28
C GLY A 78 0.27 17.22 11.13
N TYR A 79 0.76 17.63 9.96
CA TYR A 79 1.05 19.03 9.65
C TYR A 79 -0.24 19.85 9.43
N LEU A 80 -1.21 19.29 8.68
CA LEU A 80 -2.44 19.99 8.32
C LEU A 80 -3.40 20.14 9.52
N LEU A 81 -3.51 19.10 10.35
CA LEU A 81 -4.41 19.05 11.51
C LEU A 81 -3.74 19.52 12.81
N LYS A 82 -2.75 20.43 12.73
CA LYS A 82 -2.15 21.10 13.90
C LYS A 82 -3.29 21.50 14.86
N PRO A 83 -3.27 21.07 16.13
CA PRO A 83 -4.48 20.96 16.95
C PRO A 83 -5.18 22.31 17.04
N THR A 84 -6.26 22.45 16.28
CA THR A 84 -7.28 23.43 16.57
C THR A 84 -7.89 23.02 17.90
N SER A 85 -8.01 23.99 18.80
CA SER A 85 -8.40 24.01 20.21
C SER A 85 -9.71 23.31 20.63
N ILE A 86 -10.22 22.33 19.88
CA ILE A 86 -11.54 21.71 20.11
C ILE A 86 -11.62 20.85 21.40
N VAL A 87 -10.49 20.47 21.99
CA VAL A 87 -10.45 19.73 23.28
C VAL A 87 -10.36 20.69 24.49
N GLN A 88 -10.07 21.97 24.29
CA GLN A 88 -9.97 22.93 25.39
C GLN A 88 -11.34 23.25 26.04
N GLY A 89 -12.45 22.98 25.34
CA GLY A 89 -13.81 23.19 25.84
C GLY A 89 -14.31 22.11 26.81
N TYR A 90 -13.77 20.88 26.74
CA TYR A 90 -14.22 19.78 27.61
C TYR A 90 -13.58 19.79 29.00
N GLN A 91 -12.41 20.39 29.16
CA GLN A 91 -11.77 20.53 30.49
C GLN A 91 -12.37 21.66 31.34
N LYS A 92 -13.03 22.65 30.72
CA LYS A 92 -13.59 23.79 31.46
C LYS A 92 -14.95 23.50 32.11
N GLU A 93 -15.73 22.55 31.60
CA GLU A 93 -17.06 22.21 32.13
C GLU A 93 -17.00 21.18 33.28
N SER A 94 -15.88 20.47 33.46
CA SER A 94 -15.67 19.54 34.58
C SER A 94 -15.12 20.21 35.85
N GLU A 95 -14.82 21.52 35.79
CA GLU A 95 -14.33 22.33 36.91
C GLU A 95 -15.36 23.38 37.40
N ILE A 96 -16.60 23.35 36.88
CA ILE A 96 -17.73 24.19 37.31
C ILE A 96 -18.82 23.30 37.94
#